data_AF-A0A7X4BEG3-F1
#
_entry.id   AF-A0A7X4BEG3-F1
#
_cell.length_a   1.000
_cell.length_b   1.000
_cell.length_c   1.000
_cell.angle_alpha   90.00
_cell.angle_beta   90.00
_cell.angle_gamma   90.00
#
_symmetry.space_group_name_H-M   'P 1'
#
loop_
_entity.id
_entity.type
_entity.pdbx_description
1 polymer ?
#
loop_
_entity_poly.entity_id
_entity_poly.type
_entity_poly.pdbx_seq_one_letter_code
_entity_poly.pdbx_strand_id
1 'polypeptide(L)'
;MGCGETPGRGRAASGLSESEVETVVLALCAVAKPVEGWYLWRPQLRDPADEMVLEVAVNGRADALVTFNTRDFGDVHRTFGVEVLSPRHALRRLTR
;
A
#
# COMPACT_ATOMS: atom_id res chain seq x y z
N MET A 1 18.29 -14.48 -25.06
CA MET A 1 16.86 -14.14 -25.26
C MET A 1 16.36 -13.52 -23.97
N GLY A 2 16.55 -12.21 -23.79
CA GLY A 2 16.00 -11.50 -22.64
C GLY A 2 14.62 -11.00 -23.05
N CYS A 3 13.57 -11.56 -22.44
CA CYS A 3 12.24 -10.97 -22.51
C CYS A 3 12.37 -9.54 -21.98
N GLY A 4 12.17 -8.54 -22.85
CA GLY A 4 12.14 -7.14 -22.45
C GLY A 4 10.90 -6.91 -21.61
N GLU A 5 11.01 -7.11 -20.29
CA GLU A 5 9.98 -6.69 -19.36
C GLU A 5 9.86 -5.17 -19.46
N THR A 6 8.66 -4.70 -19.80
CA THR A 6 8.37 -3.28 -19.84
C THR A 6 8.52 -2.74 -18.42
N PRO A 7 9.36 -1.72 -18.17
CA PRO A 7 9.54 -1.20 -16.82
C PRO A 7 8.19 -0.76 -16.25
N GLY A 8 7.86 -1.23 -15.05
CA GLY A 8 6.66 -0.78 -14.36
C GLY A 8 6.62 0.75 -14.28
N ARG A 9 5.43 1.34 -14.38
CA ARG A 9 5.23 2.81 -14.50
C ARG A 9 6.00 3.64 -13.46
N GLY A 10 6.18 3.11 -12.25
CA GLY A 10 6.96 3.75 -11.18
C GLY A 10 8.46 3.83 -11.47
N ARG A 11 9.07 2.78 -12.01
CA ARG A 11 10.50 2.73 -12.35
C ARG A 11 10.84 3.66 -13.51
N ALA A 12 10.00 3.67 -14.55
CA ALA A 12 10.18 4.57 -15.69
C ALA A 12 10.14 6.06 -15.27
N ALA A 13 9.31 6.39 -14.28
CA ALA A 13 9.21 7.76 -13.77
C ALA A 13 10.34 8.16 -12.80
N SER A 14 10.92 7.19 -12.08
CA SER A 14 11.99 7.45 -11.10
C SER A 14 13.40 7.45 -11.71
N GLY A 15 13.59 6.84 -12.88
CA GLY A 15 14.91 6.69 -13.49
C GLY A 15 15.81 5.66 -12.80
N LEU A 16 15.29 4.90 -11.84
CA LEU A 16 16.06 3.91 -11.08
C LEU A 16 16.26 2.61 -11.86
N SER A 17 17.39 1.96 -11.63
CA SER A 17 17.63 0.57 -11.98
C SER A 17 16.82 -0.39 -11.11
N GLU A 18 16.81 -1.68 -11.46
CA GLU A 18 16.06 -2.69 -10.71
C GLU A 18 16.59 -2.87 -9.30
N SER A 19 17.93 -2.98 -9.19
CA SER A 19 18.62 -3.13 -7.91
C SER A 19 18.43 -1.92 -7.02
N GLU A 20 18.35 -0.72 -7.58
CA GLU A 20 18.02 0.49 -6.82
C GLU A 20 16.57 0.46 -6.31
N VAL A 21 15.61 0.03 -7.15
CA VAL A 21 14.21 -0.16 -6.71
C VAL A 21 14.14 -1.19 -5.57
N GLU A 22 14.81 -2.32 -5.72
CA GLU A 22 14.88 -3.37 -4.70
C GLU A 22 15.48 -2.82 -3.39
N THR A 23 16.57 -2.06 -3.48
CA THR A 23 17.22 -1.43 -2.32
C THR A 23 16.25 -0.52 -1.57
N VAL A 24 15.47 0.30 -2.29
CA VAL A 24 14.47 1.19 -1.67
C VAL A 24 13.37 0.38 -0.99
N VAL A 25 12.86 -0.68 -1.64
CA VAL A 25 11.82 -1.54 -1.06
C VAL A 25 12.33 -2.24 0.19
N LEU A 26 13.55 -2.79 0.17
CA LEU A 26 14.19 -3.43 1.32
C LEU A 26 14.40 -2.44 2.47
N ALA A 27 14.82 -1.21 2.18
CA ALA A 27 14.97 -0.17 3.20
C ALA A 27 13.64 0.18 3.88
N LEU A 28 12.54 0.25 3.11
CA LEU A 28 11.19 0.45 3.66
C LEU A 28 10.75 -0.73 4.53
N CYS A 29 10.99 -1.97 4.08
CA CYS A 29 10.69 -3.17 4.86
C CYS A 29 11.47 -3.24 6.17
N ALA A 30 12.74 -2.79 6.18
CA ALA A 30 13.59 -2.81 7.36
C ALA A 30 13.10 -1.88 8.48
N VAL A 31 12.37 -0.81 8.15
CA VAL A 31 11.76 0.12 9.13
C VAL A 31 10.28 -0.14 9.37
N ALA A 32 9.66 -1.01 8.59
CA ALA A 32 8.25 -1.35 8.73
C ALA A 32 8.00 -2.20 9.99
N LYS A 33 6.84 -2.00 10.61
CA LYS A 33 6.37 -2.87 11.68
C LYS A 33 5.63 -4.08 11.08
N PRO A 34 6.08 -5.32 11.29
CA PRO A 34 5.33 -6.50 10.85
C PRO A 34 4.00 -6.59 11.58
N VAL A 35 2.95 -6.98 10.86
CA VAL A 35 1.60 -7.17 11.38
C VAL A 35 1.16 -8.58 11.05
N GLU A 36 0.74 -9.33 12.06
CA GLU A 36 0.16 -10.66 11.85
C GLU A 36 -1.25 -10.53 11.27
N GLY A 37 -1.50 -11.26 10.18
CA GLY A 37 -2.82 -11.39 9.58
C GLY A 37 -3.64 -12.48 10.27
N TRP A 38 -4.92 -12.20 10.52
CA TRP A 38 -5.91 -13.16 10.97
C TRP A 38 -7.17 -12.99 10.10
N TYR A 39 -7.48 -14.01 9.29
CA TYR A 39 -8.56 -14.02 8.29
C TYR A 39 -9.98 -14.06 8.92
N LEU A 40 -10.36 -13.04 9.69
CA LEU A 40 -11.54 -13.13 10.56
C LEU A 40 -12.83 -12.52 9.97
N TRP A 41 -12.78 -11.68 8.92
CA TRP A 41 -13.93 -10.82 8.56
C TRP A 41 -14.21 -10.54 7.06
N ARG A 42 -13.90 -11.47 6.15
CA ARG A 42 -14.18 -11.31 4.70
C ARG A 42 -15.62 -11.71 4.29
N PRO A 43 -16.22 -11.09 3.25
CA PRO A 43 -15.68 -10.01 2.42
C PRO A 43 -16.10 -8.60 2.90
N GLN A 44 -15.21 -7.61 2.75
CA GLN A 44 -15.50 -6.18 2.98
C GLN A 44 -15.21 -5.29 1.77
N LEU A 45 -14.31 -5.73 0.88
CA LEU A 45 -13.86 -4.94 -0.27
C LEU A 45 -14.46 -5.45 -1.57
N ARG A 46 -14.43 -4.56 -2.58
CA ARG A 46 -14.85 -4.89 -3.93
C ARG A 46 -13.89 -5.85 -4.61
N ASP A 47 -12.59 -5.65 -4.38
CA ASP A 47 -11.53 -6.52 -4.87
C ASP A 47 -11.02 -7.42 -3.72
N PRO A 48 -11.21 -8.74 -3.79
CA PRO A 48 -10.70 -9.68 -2.79
C PRO A 48 -9.17 -9.62 -2.60
N ALA A 49 -8.42 -9.16 -3.60
CA ALA A 49 -6.96 -9.03 -3.51
C ALA A 49 -6.54 -7.89 -2.56
N ASP A 50 -7.37 -6.86 -2.40
CA ASP A 50 -7.11 -5.72 -1.52
C ASP A 50 -7.41 -6.01 -0.04
N GLU A 51 -8.12 -7.12 0.26
CA GLU A 51 -8.54 -7.49 1.63
C GLU A 51 -7.35 -7.62 2.57
N MET A 52 -6.24 -8.20 2.10
CA MET A 52 -5.02 -8.35 2.91
C MET A 52 -4.42 -6.99 3.30
N VAL A 53 -4.50 -5.99 2.40
CA VAL A 53 -3.97 -4.65 2.66
C VAL A 53 -4.79 -3.94 3.73
N LEU A 54 -6.11 -4.05 3.65
CA LEU A 54 -7.01 -3.51 4.68
C LEU A 54 -6.79 -4.22 6.03
N GLU A 55 -6.68 -5.54 6.03
CA GLU A 55 -6.46 -6.35 7.23
C GLU A 55 -5.18 -5.94 7.96
N VAL A 56 -4.08 -5.73 7.23
CA VAL A 56 -2.81 -5.22 7.77
C VAL A 56 -2.98 -3.83 8.38
N ALA A 57 -3.71 -2.92 7.72
CA ALA A 57 -3.92 -1.58 8.23
C ALA A 57 -4.73 -1.59 9.56
N VAL A 58 -5.77 -2.43 9.63
CA VAL A 58 -6.61 -2.55 10.84
C VAL A 58 -5.85 -3.23 11.98
N ASN A 59 -5.23 -4.38 11.74
CA ASN A 59 -4.47 -5.10 12.76
C ASN A 59 -3.25 -4.32 13.23
N GLY A 60 -2.62 -3.56 12.33
CA GLY A 60 -1.50 -2.67 12.61
C GLY A 60 -1.89 -1.40 13.36
N ARG A 61 -3.20 -1.11 13.50
CA ARG A 61 -3.74 0.17 14.00
C ARG A 61 -3.16 1.36 13.25
N ALA A 62 -3.08 1.25 11.93
CA ALA A 62 -2.57 2.33 11.08
C ALA A 62 -3.54 3.52 11.13
N ASP A 63 -2.98 4.73 11.26
CA ASP A 63 -3.78 5.97 11.17
C ASP A 63 -4.39 6.14 9.76
N ALA A 64 -3.70 5.65 8.74
CA ALA A 64 -4.16 5.71 7.35
C ALA A 64 -3.63 4.56 6.48
N LEU A 65 -4.45 4.15 5.50
CA LEU A 65 -4.08 3.32 4.36
C LEU A 65 -3.84 4.22 3.15
N VAL A 66 -2.60 4.22 2.64
CA VAL A 66 -2.20 5.07 1.52
C VAL A 66 -2.14 4.26 0.23
N THR A 67 -2.96 4.59 -0.76
CA THR A 67 -3.06 3.85 -2.03
C THR A 67 -3.46 4.75 -3.21
N PHE A 68 -3.04 4.38 -4.42
CA PHE A 68 -3.60 4.97 -5.64
C PHE A 68 -4.98 4.42 -5.99
N ASN A 69 -5.35 3.24 -5.45
CA ASN A 69 -6.61 2.55 -5.76
C ASN A 69 -7.73 2.87 -4.74
N THR A 70 -7.90 4.13 -4.36
CA THR A 70 -8.81 4.51 -3.27
C THR A 70 -10.27 4.07 -3.49
N ARG A 71 -10.68 3.92 -4.75
CA ARG A 71 -12.03 3.50 -5.15
C ARG A 71 -12.41 2.10 -4.66
N ASP A 72 -11.44 1.18 -4.55
CA ASP A 72 -11.72 -0.21 -4.22
C ASP A 72 -11.80 -0.44 -2.70
N PHE A 73 -11.40 0.56 -1.92
CA PHE A 73 -11.54 0.60 -0.47
C PHE A 73 -12.83 1.29 0.01
N GLY A 74 -13.61 1.92 -0.88
CA GLY A 74 -14.95 2.42 -0.59
C GLY A 74 -15.09 3.18 0.75
N ASP A 75 -16.08 2.78 1.55
CA ASP A 75 -16.42 3.39 2.85
C ASP A 75 -15.79 2.66 4.06
N VAL A 76 -14.75 1.84 3.89
CA VAL A 76 -14.15 1.05 4.99
C VAL A 76 -13.67 1.89 6.17
N HIS A 77 -13.35 3.16 5.95
CA HIS A 77 -13.04 4.12 7.01
C HIS A 77 -14.15 4.24 8.06
N ARG A 78 -15.43 4.08 7.66
CA ARG A 78 -16.58 4.16 8.57
C ARG A 78 -16.68 2.95 9.49
N THR A 79 -16.27 1.79 9.00
CA THR A 79 -16.37 0.51 9.73
C THR A 79 -15.15 0.26 10.59
N PHE A 80 -13.96 0.56 10.07
CA PHE A 80 -12.68 0.18 10.68
C PHE A 80 -11.89 1.34 11.28
N GLY A 81 -12.33 2.59 11.05
CA GLY A 81 -11.64 3.77 11.58
C GLY A 81 -10.28 4.05 10.92
N VAL A 82 -9.94 3.39 9.81
CA VAL A 82 -8.71 3.62 9.04
C VAL A 82 -8.99 4.59 7.90
N GLU A 83 -8.31 5.73 7.87
CA GLU A 83 -8.48 6.70 6.79
C GLU A 83 -7.84 6.21 5.49
N VAL A 84 -8.52 6.35 4.35
CA VAL A 84 -7.96 6.00 3.03
C VAL A 84 -7.46 7.27 2.33
N LEU A 85 -6.16 7.33 2.04
CA LEU A 85 -5.51 8.49 1.44
C LEU A 85 -4.85 8.17 0.10
N SER A 86 -4.85 9.15 -0.81
CA SER A 86 -3.93 9.11 -1.95
C SER A 86 -2.50 9.46 -1.49
N PRO A 87 -1.44 8.96 -2.17
CA PRO A 87 -0.06 9.33 -1.85
C PRO A 87 0.19 10.84 -1.82
N ARG A 88 -0.45 11.60 -2.72
CA ARG A 88 -0.40 13.06 -2.74
C ARG A 88 -0.93 13.67 -1.43
N HIS A 89 -2.05 13.15 -0.91
CA HIS A 89 -2.62 13.66 0.34
C HIS A 89 -1.80 13.24 1.55
N ALA A 90 -1.29 12.01 1.59
CA ALA A 90 -0.41 11.55 2.66
C ALA A 90 0.86 12.40 2.76
N LEU A 91 1.55 12.66 1.63
CA LEU A 91 2.76 13.48 1.60
C LEU A 91 2.50 14.92 2.10
N ARG A 92 1.36 15.52 1.73
CA ARG A 92 0.98 16.86 2.23
C ARG A 92 0.77 16.91 3.75
N ARG A 93 0.49 15.78 4.40
CA ARG A 93 0.35 15.70 5.87
C ARG A 93 1.70 15.57 6.56
N LEU A 94 2.62 14.80 5.97
CA LEU A 94 3.96 14.57 6.52
C LEU A 94 4.90 15.77 6.40
N THR A 95 4.64 16.65 5.43
CA THR A 95 5.48 17.83 5.13
C THR A 95 5.04 19.10 5.88
N ARG A 96 4.25 18.94 6.94
CA ARG A 96 3.85 20.03 7.85
C ARG A 96 4.68 20.04 9.11
#